data_AF-A0A429IIV7-F1
#
_entry.id   AF-A0A429IIV7-F1
#
_cell.length_a   1.000
_cell.length_b   1.000
_cell.length_c   1.000
_cell.angle_alpha   90.00
_cell.angle_beta   90.00
_cell.angle_gamma   90.00
#
_symmetry.space_group_name_H-M   'P 1'
#
loop_
_entity.id
_entity.type
_entity.pdbx_description
1 polymer ?
#
loop_
_entity_poly.entity_id
_entity_poly.type
_entity_poly.pdbx_seq_one_letter_code
_entity_poly.pdbx_strand_id
1 'polypeptide(L)'
;MQRIEFFNYPVSEQQPSLLWGIRIDGTDLRVHAADATRELWRQENAERSLAEEERFLLLQHDGLPDRGIVDAGRHFLGAPAPDFADSATGSTPVLGCSCGAWSCWPLRTVITVTPETVTWSSFRQPFRKEWGELPMGPYVFNRTAYETALAEPVRLTEDPLVVPAGTPR
;
A
#
# COMPACT_ATOMS: atom_id res chain seq x y z
N MET A 1 17.31 -1.10 -10.39
CA MET A 1 16.62 -0.54 -9.20
C MET A 1 15.27 -0.08 -9.67
N GLN A 2 14.24 -0.41 -8.91
CA GLN A 2 12.87 -0.01 -9.23
C GLN A 2 12.70 1.50 -9.05
N ARG A 3 11.72 2.08 -9.73
CA ARG A 3 11.30 3.47 -9.54
C ARG A 3 10.08 3.50 -8.63
N ILE A 4 10.10 4.37 -7.62
CA ILE A 4 8.94 4.65 -6.78
C ILE A 4 8.35 6.00 -7.15
N GLU A 5 7.04 6.10 -7.09
CA GLU A 5 6.30 7.36 -7.13
C GLU A 5 5.36 7.41 -5.93
N PHE A 6 5.43 8.51 -5.19
CA PHE A 6 4.44 8.86 -4.18
C PHE A 6 3.45 9.84 -4.78
N PHE A 7 2.18 9.67 -4.47
CA PHE A 7 1.14 10.58 -4.89
C PHE A 7 0.08 10.72 -3.82
N ASN A 8 -0.70 11.78 -3.90
CA ASN A 8 -1.87 11.98 -3.09
C ASN A 8 -3.11 12.11 -3.95
N TYR A 9 -4.22 11.55 -3.48
CA TYR A 9 -5.51 11.57 -4.15
C TYR A 9 -6.63 11.70 -3.12
N PRO A 10 -7.79 12.28 -3.48
CA PRO A 10 -8.92 12.43 -2.56
C PRO A 10 -9.63 11.10 -2.32
N VAL A 11 -10.15 10.90 -1.10
CA VAL A 11 -11.03 9.75 -0.76
C VAL A 11 -12.30 9.76 -1.62
N SER A 12 -12.87 10.95 -1.84
CA SER A 12 -13.97 11.17 -2.77
C SER A 12 -14.04 12.65 -3.15
N GLU A 13 -14.74 12.98 -4.23
CA GLU A 13 -14.98 14.38 -4.64
C GLU A 13 -15.63 15.23 -3.52
N GLN A 14 -16.39 14.59 -2.63
CA GLN A 14 -17.15 15.23 -1.56
C GLN A 14 -16.41 15.26 -0.22
N GLN A 15 -15.33 14.48 -0.06
CA GLN A 15 -14.52 14.40 1.17
C GLN A 15 -13.04 14.62 0.82
N PRO A 16 -12.51 15.85 0.98
CA PRO A 16 -11.20 16.24 0.47
C PRO A 16 -10.03 15.71 1.31
N SER A 17 -10.26 14.75 2.20
CA SER A 17 -9.16 14.09 2.90
C SER A 17 -8.29 13.38 1.86
N LEU A 18 -6.99 13.62 1.93
CA LEU A 18 -6.04 13.04 0.99
C LEU A 18 -5.48 11.74 1.55
N LEU A 19 -5.29 10.79 0.64
CA LEU A 19 -4.61 9.53 0.90
C LEU A 19 -3.23 9.58 0.27
N TRP A 20 -2.28 8.83 0.84
CA TRP A 20 -0.99 8.52 0.24
C TRP A 20 -1.11 7.25 -0.59
N GLY A 21 -0.88 7.37 -1.89
CA GLY A 21 -0.73 6.26 -2.82
C GLY A 21 0.71 6.09 -3.25
N ILE A 22 1.04 4.86 -3.66
CA ILE A 22 2.39 4.47 -4.08
C ILE A 22 2.28 3.70 -5.40
N ARG A 23 3.18 4.01 -6.33
CA ARG A 23 3.45 3.18 -7.51
C ARG A 23 4.88 2.68 -7.49
N ILE A 24 5.07 1.45 -7.95
CA ILE A 24 6.38 0.84 -8.20
C ILE A 24 6.45 0.52 -9.68
N ASP A 25 7.45 1.08 -10.36
CA ASP A 25 7.61 1.00 -11.82
C ASP A 25 6.33 1.35 -12.61
N GLY A 26 5.54 2.31 -12.08
CA GLY A 26 4.28 2.78 -12.66
C GLY A 26 3.05 1.95 -12.31
N THR A 27 3.20 0.83 -11.59
CA THR A 27 2.09 -0.02 -11.16
C THR A 27 1.67 0.34 -9.74
N ASP A 28 0.36 0.52 -9.50
CA ASP A 28 -0.18 0.87 -8.18
C ASP A 28 0.11 -0.25 -7.17
N LEU A 29 0.53 0.11 -5.96
CA LEU A 29 0.86 -0.86 -4.92
C LEU A 29 -0.35 -1.75 -4.54
N ARG A 30 -1.59 -1.27 -4.70
CA ARG A 30 -2.80 -2.07 -4.52
C ARG A 30 -2.91 -3.20 -5.55
N VAL A 31 -2.42 -3.00 -6.77
CA VAL A 31 -2.35 -4.06 -7.80
C VAL A 31 -1.33 -5.11 -7.39
N HIS A 32 -0.14 -4.70 -6.93
CA HIS A 32 0.86 -5.65 -6.40
C HIS A 32 0.32 -6.45 -5.20
N ALA A 33 -0.43 -5.81 -4.31
CA ALA A 33 -1.06 -6.47 -3.17
C ALA A 33 -2.16 -7.46 -3.61
N ALA A 34 -2.98 -7.07 -4.59
CA ALA A 34 -3.99 -7.94 -5.19
C ALA A 34 -3.35 -9.19 -5.79
N ASP A 35 -2.29 -9.02 -6.59
CA ASP A 35 -1.55 -10.11 -7.20
C ASP A 35 -0.95 -11.07 -6.16
N ALA A 36 -0.31 -10.52 -5.13
CA ALA A 36 0.35 -11.30 -4.09
C ALA A 36 -0.63 -12.07 -3.18
N THR A 37 -1.89 -11.64 -3.10
CA THR A 37 -2.92 -12.25 -2.24
C THR A 37 -3.92 -13.10 -3.00
N ARG A 38 -3.92 -13.07 -4.34
CA ARG A 38 -4.92 -13.74 -5.18
C ARG A 38 -5.05 -15.23 -4.88
N GLU A 39 -3.95 -15.96 -4.91
CA GLU A 39 -3.96 -17.41 -4.69
C GLU A 39 -4.34 -17.76 -3.23
N LEU A 40 -3.89 -16.96 -2.27
CA LEU A 40 -4.25 -17.11 -0.86
C LEU A 40 -5.75 -16.94 -0.65
N TRP A 41 -6.36 -15.93 -1.30
CA TRP A 41 -7.79 -15.73 -1.25
C TRP A 41 -8.59 -16.85 -1.92
N ARG A 42 -8.12 -17.36 -3.06
CA ARG A 42 -8.77 -18.49 -3.76
C ARG A 42 -8.81 -19.76 -2.92
N GLN A 43 -7.76 -20.00 -2.14
CA GLN A 43 -7.71 -21.14 -1.20
C GLN A 43 -8.75 -21.02 -0.09
N GLU A 44 -9.16 -19.80 0.26
CA GLU A 44 -10.15 -19.55 1.31
C GLU A 44 -11.58 -19.37 0.81
N ASN A 45 -11.76 -18.85 -0.41
CA ASN A 45 -13.07 -18.50 -0.95
C ASN A 45 -13.10 -18.71 -2.48
N ALA A 46 -13.66 -19.84 -2.91
CA ALA A 46 -13.68 -20.25 -4.32
C ALA A 46 -14.92 -19.78 -5.12
N GLU A 47 -15.88 -19.08 -4.50
CA GLU A 47 -17.23 -18.90 -5.07
C GLU A 47 -17.51 -17.50 -5.66
N ARG A 48 -16.50 -16.83 -6.22
CA ARG A 48 -16.69 -15.52 -6.88
C ARG A 48 -16.46 -15.62 -8.38
N SER A 49 -17.18 -14.83 -9.17
CA SER A 49 -16.77 -14.62 -10.57
C SER A 49 -15.39 -13.96 -10.63
N LEU A 50 -14.65 -14.17 -11.72
CA LEU A 50 -13.31 -13.58 -11.88
C LEU A 50 -13.34 -12.04 -11.76
N ALA A 51 -14.39 -11.39 -12.25
CA ALA A 51 -14.53 -9.94 -12.15
C ALA A 51 -14.78 -9.48 -10.70
N GLU A 52 -15.60 -10.19 -9.94
CA GLU A 52 -15.86 -9.88 -8.52
C GLU A 52 -14.65 -10.18 -7.64
N GLU A 53 -13.92 -11.25 -7.94
CA GLU A 53 -12.64 -11.58 -7.31
C GLU A 53 -11.64 -10.45 -7.54
N GLU A 54 -11.42 -10.05 -8.80
CA GLU A 54 -10.46 -9.00 -9.14
C GLU A 54 -10.84 -7.65 -8.50
N ARG A 55 -12.13 -7.27 -8.57
CA ARG A 55 -12.63 -6.06 -7.89
C ARG A 55 -12.36 -6.11 -6.39
N PHE A 56 -12.61 -7.23 -5.74
CA PHE A 56 -12.38 -7.38 -4.31
C PHE A 56 -10.89 -7.27 -3.96
N LEU A 57 -10.02 -7.95 -4.71
CA LEU A 57 -8.58 -7.94 -4.45
C LEU A 57 -7.99 -6.54 -4.59
N LEU A 58 -8.43 -5.78 -5.60
CA LEU A 58 -8.00 -4.41 -5.84
C LEU A 58 -8.52 -3.42 -4.77
N LEU A 59 -9.73 -3.65 -4.25
CA LEU A 59 -10.40 -2.76 -3.30
C LEU A 59 -10.22 -3.17 -1.82
N GLN A 60 -9.49 -4.24 -1.52
CA GLN A 60 -9.25 -4.67 -0.14
C GLN A 60 -8.34 -3.68 0.64
N HIS A 61 -7.57 -2.87 -0.09
CA HIS A 61 -6.73 -1.82 0.46
C HIS A 61 -7.06 -0.46 -0.15
N ASP A 62 -6.63 0.58 0.56
CA ASP A 62 -6.60 1.95 0.07
C ASP A 62 -5.30 2.62 0.53
N GLY A 63 -5.06 3.84 0.09
CA GLY A 63 -3.94 4.66 0.52
C GLY A 63 -4.00 4.97 2.01
N LEU A 64 -2.86 5.35 2.60
CA LEU A 64 -2.84 5.75 4.00
C LEU A 64 -3.35 7.19 4.17
N PRO A 65 -4.16 7.49 5.20
CA PRO A 65 -4.67 8.83 5.39
C PRO A 65 -3.56 9.82 5.74
N ASP A 66 -3.46 10.91 4.98
CA ASP A 66 -2.44 11.97 5.15
C ASP A 66 -2.44 12.54 6.57
N ARG A 67 -3.63 12.80 7.12
CA ARG A 67 -3.81 13.30 8.49
C ARG A 67 -3.19 12.42 9.59
N GLY A 68 -2.96 11.14 9.30
CA GLY A 68 -2.32 10.21 10.24
C GLY A 68 -0.80 10.21 10.14
N ILE A 69 -0.24 10.60 8.99
CA ILE A 69 1.19 10.57 8.72
C ILE A 69 1.75 11.99 8.86
N VAL A 70 1.99 12.41 10.10
CA VAL A 70 2.51 13.76 10.42
C VAL A 70 3.86 14.04 9.75
N ASP A 71 4.69 13.00 9.61
CA ASP A 71 5.99 13.09 8.93
C ASP A 71 6.13 11.92 7.94
N ALA A 72 5.70 12.15 6.70
CA ALA A 72 5.79 11.16 5.63
C ALA A 72 7.24 10.78 5.31
N GLY A 73 8.17 11.73 5.43
CA GLY A 73 9.61 11.50 5.29
C GLY A 73 10.09 10.40 6.22
N ARG A 74 9.82 10.53 7.52
CA ARG A 74 10.18 9.51 8.52
C ARG A 74 9.41 8.21 8.34
N HIS A 75 8.11 8.29 8.08
CA HIS A 75 7.24 7.11 7.94
C HIS A 75 7.74 6.20 6.82
N PHE A 76 7.86 6.75 5.61
CA PHE A 76 8.32 5.99 4.46
C PHE A 76 9.84 5.75 4.45
N LEU A 77 10.60 6.21 5.46
CA LEU A 77 11.99 5.79 5.69
C LEU A 77 12.14 4.76 6.82
N GLY A 78 11.04 4.10 7.21
CA GLY A 78 11.05 3.01 8.20
C GLY A 78 11.09 3.48 9.65
N ALA A 79 10.81 4.76 9.91
CA ALA A 79 10.72 5.33 11.24
C ALA A 79 9.31 5.92 11.50
N PRO A 80 8.24 5.10 11.39
CA PRO A 80 6.87 5.58 11.55
C PRO A 80 6.61 6.07 12.98
N ALA A 81 5.57 6.90 13.13
CA ALA A 81 5.11 7.30 14.46
C ALA A 81 4.68 6.07 15.29
N PRO A 82 4.74 6.13 16.63
CA PRO A 82 4.48 4.98 17.50
C PRO A 82 3.17 4.24 17.20
N ASP A 83 2.10 4.97 16.86
CA ASP A 83 0.79 4.40 16.55
C ASP A 83 0.81 3.49 15.30
N PHE A 84 1.77 3.68 14.40
CA PHE A 84 1.96 2.90 13.17
C PHE A 84 3.07 1.87 13.29
N ALA A 85 3.87 1.91 14.36
CA ALA A 85 4.96 0.97 14.56
C ALA A 85 4.43 -0.42 14.94
N ASP A 86 5.05 -1.47 14.40
CA ASP A 86 4.91 -2.83 14.91
C ASP A 86 6.15 -3.16 15.76
N SER A 87 6.00 -3.27 17.07
CA SER A 87 7.12 -3.57 17.97
C SER A 87 7.66 -5.00 17.81
N ALA A 88 6.87 -5.93 17.25
CA ALA A 88 7.30 -7.32 17.07
C ALA A 88 8.10 -7.51 15.77
N THR A 89 7.73 -6.81 14.70
CA THR A 89 8.34 -7.00 13.37
C THR A 89 9.18 -5.83 12.90
N GLY A 90 9.03 -4.64 13.51
CA GLY A 90 9.59 -3.40 12.99
C GLY A 90 8.96 -2.95 11.67
N SER A 91 7.84 -3.55 11.25
CA SER A 91 7.20 -3.23 9.98
C SER A 91 6.40 -1.94 10.03
N THR A 92 6.40 -1.24 8.89
CA THR A 92 5.70 0.01 8.64
C THR A 92 4.51 -0.25 7.72
N PRO A 93 3.31 0.25 8.02
CA PRO A 93 2.18 0.17 7.09
C PRO A 93 2.44 1.07 5.88
N VAL A 94 2.13 0.57 4.69
CA VAL A 94 2.27 1.29 3.41
C VAL A 94 0.94 1.38 2.64
N LEU A 95 -0.05 0.55 2.97
CA LEU A 95 -1.45 0.72 2.59
C LEU A 95 -2.35 0.57 3.82
N GLY A 96 -3.50 1.24 3.80
CA GLY A 96 -4.56 1.12 4.79
C GLY A 96 -5.74 0.29 4.29
N CYS A 97 -6.79 0.19 5.10
CA CYS A 97 -8.05 -0.42 4.69
C CYS A 97 -8.97 0.60 4.01
N SER A 98 -9.69 0.15 2.97
CA SER A 98 -10.71 0.94 2.27
C SER A 98 -11.95 1.27 3.12
N CYS A 99 -12.08 0.71 4.33
CA CYS A 99 -13.11 1.10 5.28
C CYS A 99 -12.87 2.48 5.94
N GLY A 100 -11.74 3.13 5.65
CA GLY A 100 -11.36 4.45 6.18
C GLY A 100 -10.58 4.42 7.50
N ALA A 101 -10.46 3.24 8.14
CA ALA A 101 -9.57 3.01 9.27
C ALA A 101 -8.29 2.32 8.81
N TRP A 102 -7.16 3.03 8.83
CA TRP A 102 -5.89 2.50 8.32
C TRP A 102 -5.50 1.16 8.97
N SER A 103 -5.79 1.00 10.26
CA SER A 103 -5.37 -0.15 11.07
C SER A 103 -6.27 -1.37 10.94
N CYS A 104 -7.41 -1.29 10.25
CA CYS A 104 -8.35 -2.41 10.14
C CYS A 104 -7.82 -3.55 9.27
N TRP A 105 -7.05 -3.22 8.22
CA TRP A 105 -6.50 -4.17 7.26
C TRP A 105 -5.28 -3.57 6.54
N PRO A 106 -4.18 -3.27 7.26
CA PRO A 106 -3.05 -2.61 6.65
C PRO A 106 -2.12 -3.61 5.95
N LEU A 107 -1.59 -3.22 4.80
CA LEU A 107 -0.41 -3.88 4.23
C LEU A 107 0.83 -3.29 4.91
N ARG A 108 1.66 -4.13 5.52
CA ARG A 108 2.90 -3.70 6.20
C ARG A 108 4.12 -4.26 5.51
N THR A 109 5.23 -3.54 5.57
CA THR A 109 6.55 -3.94 5.03
C THR A 109 7.66 -3.49 5.95
N VAL A 110 8.79 -4.18 5.93
CA VAL A 110 10.03 -3.73 6.56
C VAL A 110 10.75 -2.80 5.59
N ILE A 111 11.09 -1.60 6.04
CA ILE A 111 11.81 -0.60 5.26
C ILE A 111 13.24 -0.49 5.81
N THR A 112 14.21 -0.91 5.00
CA THR A 112 15.64 -0.81 5.34
C THR A 112 16.30 0.29 4.51
N VAL A 113 16.99 1.21 5.18
CA VAL A 113 17.64 2.36 4.55
C VAL A 113 19.16 2.24 4.68
N THR A 114 19.87 2.29 3.55
CA THR A 114 21.34 2.43 3.49
C THR A 114 21.70 3.81 2.95
N PRO A 115 22.97 4.23 2.91
CA PRO A 115 23.33 5.51 2.26
C PRO A 115 22.95 5.58 0.77
N GLU A 116 22.82 4.44 0.08
CA GLU A 116 22.58 4.38 -1.37
C GLU A 116 21.16 3.92 -1.73
N THR A 117 20.50 3.16 -0.85
CA THR A 117 19.26 2.45 -1.17
C THR A 117 18.20 2.55 -0.09
N VAL A 118 16.94 2.44 -0.52
CA VAL A 118 15.80 2.13 0.34
C VAL A 118 15.22 0.82 -0.15
N THR A 119 15.10 -0.17 0.73
CA THR A 119 14.58 -1.51 0.41
C THR A 119 13.29 -1.77 1.17
N TRP A 120 12.22 -2.12 0.45
CA TRP A 120 10.97 -2.60 1.03
C TRP A 120 10.91 -4.12 0.90
N SER A 121 10.77 -4.83 2.02
CA SER A 121 10.74 -6.30 2.06
C SER A 121 9.72 -6.82 3.06
N SER A 122 9.55 -8.14 3.13
CA SER A 122 8.75 -8.78 4.16
C SER A 122 7.34 -8.23 4.29
N PHE A 123 6.65 -8.14 3.16
CA PHE A 123 5.28 -7.67 3.10
C PHE A 123 4.35 -8.66 3.80
N ARG A 124 3.44 -8.17 4.65
CA ARG A 124 2.59 -9.02 5.49
C ARG A 124 1.20 -8.42 5.69
N GLN A 125 0.25 -9.32 5.95
CA GLN A 125 -1.10 -9.03 6.40
C GLN A 125 -1.24 -9.40 7.88
N PRO A 126 -1.27 -8.44 8.82
CA PRO A 126 -1.17 -8.75 10.26
C PRO A 126 -2.37 -9.53 10.80
N PHE A 127 -3.55 -9.39 10.16
CA PHE A 127 -4.78 -10.11 10.54
C PHE A 127 -4.92 -11.47 9.85
N ARG A 128 -3.96 -11.85 9.00
CA ARG A 128 -3.87 -13.15 8.31
C ARG A 128 -2.48 -13.74 8.48
N LYS A 129 -2.15 -14.11 9.72
CA LYS A 129 -0.81 -14.59 10.10
C LYS A 129 -0.43 -15.86 9.33
N GLU A 130 -1.41 -16.68 8.99
CA GLU A 130 -1.29 -17.92 8.22
C GLU A 130 -0.77 -17.69 6.80
N TRP A 131 -0.95 -16.51 6.22
CA TRP A 131 -0.39 -16.15 4.91
C TRP A 131 1.11 -15.91 4.96
N GLY A 132 1.67 -15.67 6.16
CA GLY A 132 3.09 -15.40 6.35
C GLY A 132 3.55 -14.16 5.59
N GLU A 133 4.75 -14.27 5.00
CA GLU A 133 5.29 -13.25 4.11
C GLU A 133 4.68 -13.38 2.71
N LEU A 134 4.11 -12.28 2.22
CA LEU A 134 3.50 -12.23 0.90
C LEU A 134 4.56 -12.32 -0.20
N PRO A 135 4.24 -12.94 -1.35
CA PRO A 135 5.16 -13.07 -2.48
C PRO A 135 5.28 -11.75 -3.28
N MET A 136 5.73 -10.68 -2.62
CA MET A 136 5.97 -9.37 -3.24
C MET A 136 7.26 -8.74 -2.72
N GLY A 137 8.00 -8.10 -3.62
CA GLY A 137 9.34 -7.58 -3.33
C GLY A 137 10.39 -8.70 -3.17
N PRO A 138 11.57 -8.39 -2.59
CA PRO A 138 11.96 -7.06 -2.14
C PRO A 138 12.04 -6.05 -3.29
N TYR A 139 11.65 -4.81 -3.03
CA TYR A 139 11.81 -3.69 -3.96
C TYR A 139 12.97 -2.81 -3.49
N VAL A 140 13.89 -2.49 -4.39
CA VAL A 140 15.12 -1.75 -4.08
C VAL A 140 15.17 -0.46 -4.88
N PHE A 141 15.08 0.65 -4.17
CA PHE A 141 15.02 2.00 -4.73
C PHE A 141 16.33 2.74 -4.52
N ASN A 142 16.64 3.66 -5.43
CA ASN A 142 17.78 4.56 -5.24
C ASN A 142 17.41 5.59 -4.19
N ARG A 143 18.24 5.78 -3.17
CA ARG A 143 17.89 6.61 -2.02
C ARG A 143 17.61 8.05 -2.40
N THR A 144 18.46 8.67 -3.23
CA THR A 144 18.25 10.05 -3.67
C THR A 144 16.96 10.21 -4.46
N ALA A 145 16.69 9.30 -5.41
CA ALA A 145 15.46 9.32 -6.19
C ALA A 145 14.21 9.08 -5.33
N TYR A 146 14.30 8.16 -4.36
CA TYR A 146 13.24 7.85 -3.40
C TYR A 146 12.87 9.06 -2.54
N GLU A 147 13.86 9.69 -1.91
CA GLU A 147 13.64 10.87 -1.06
C GLU A 147 13.11 12.05 -1.87
N THR A 148 13.56 12.22 -3.12
CA THR A 148 13.02 13.25 -4.03
C THR A 148 11.54 12.99 -4.34
N ALA A 149 11.18 11.76 -4.72
CA ALA A 149 9.79 11.39 -5.00
C ALA A 149 8.88 11.53 -3.77
N LEU A 150 9.43 11.30 -2.57
CA LEU A 150 8.71 11.45 -1.31
C LEU A 150 8.52 12.91 -0.89
N ALA A 151 9.50 13.76 -1.15
CA ALA A 151 9.43 15.20 -0.86
C ALA A 151 8.45 15.93 -1.79
N GLU A 152 8.29 15.45 -3.02
CA GLU A 152 7.43 16.05 -4.06
C GLU A 152 6.38 15.05 -4.57
N PRO A 153 5.41 14.64 -3.73
CA PRO A 153 4.38 13.70 -4.16
C PRO A 153 3.47 14.34 -5.21
N VAL A 154 3.11 13.57 -6.24
CA VAL A 154 2.19 14.01 -7.29
C VAL A 154 0.79 14.21 -6.68
N ARG A 155 0.13 15.33 -6.95
CA ARG A 155 -1.28 15.54 -6.54
C ARG A 155 -2.21 15.15 -7.68
N LEU A 156 -3.03 14.13 -7.44
CA LEU A 156 -4.06 13.66 -8.36
C LEU A 156 -5.43 14.21 -7.95
N THR A 157 -6.30 14.40 -8.93
CA THR A 157 -7.67 14.91 -8.73
C THR A 157 -8.68 13.81 -8.39
N GLU A 158 -8.32 12.54 -8.64
CA GLU A 158 -9.15 11.36 -8.41
C GLU A 158 -8.28 10.15 -8.04
N ASP A 159 -8.90 9.07 -7.56
CA ASP A 159 -8.21 7.81 -7.32
C ASP A 159 -7.73 7.20 -8.65
N PRO A 160 -6.42 6.98 -8.85
CA PRO A 160 -5.90 6.42 -10.08
C PRO A 160 -6.14 4.91 -10.27
N LEU A 161 -6.70 4.20 -9.28
CA LEU A 161 -6.93 2.76 -9.39
C LEU A 161 -8.05 2.47 -10.40
N VAL A 162 -7.67 1.83 -11.50
CA VAL A 162 -8.63 1.33 -12.46
C VAL A 162 -9.17 -0.02 -11.96
N VAL A 163 -10.47 -0.07 -11.72
CA VAL A 163 -11.15 -1.27 -11.22
C VAL A 163 -12.14 -1.78 -12.29
N PRO A 164 -12.19 -3.09 -12.58
CA PRO A 164 -13.17 -3.65 -13.53
C PRO A 164 -14.60 -3.24 -13.15
N ALA A 165 -15.49 -2.98 -14.11
CA ALA A 165 -16.89 -2.63 -13.81
C ALA A 165 -17.57 -3.71 -12.94
N GLY A 166 -18.33 -3.30 -11.94
CA GLY A 166 -19.12 -4.21 -11.12
C GLY A 166 -20.42 -4.58 -11.81
N THR A 167 -20.94 -5.79 -11.55
CA THR A 167 -22.34 -6.12 -11.87
C THR A 167 -23.25 -5.18 -11.07
N PRO A 168 -24.17 -4.42 -11.69
CA PRO A 168 -25.20 -3.73 -10.94
C PRO A 168 -26.01 -4.77 -10.16
N ARG A 169 -26.24 -4.51 -8.87
CA ARG A 169 -27.07 -5.34 -8.01
C ARG A 169 -28.51 -5.43 -8.52
#